data_AF-A0ABD4ZED2-F1
#
_entry.id   AF-A0ABD4ZED2-F1
#
_cell.length_a   1.000
_cell.length_b   1.000
_cell.length_c   1.000
_cell.angle_alpha   90.00
_cell.angle_beta   90.00
_cell.angle_gamma   90.00
#
_symmetry.space_group_name_H-M   'P 1'
#
loop_
_entity.id
_entity.type
_entity.pdbx_description
1 polymer ?
#
loop_
_entity_poly.entity_id
_entity_poly.type
_entity_poly.pdbx_seq_one_letter_code
_entity_poly.pdbx_strand_id
1 'polypeptide(L)'
;QLAAVAPLLCAGITTYSPLRHWHAGPGKKVGIVGIGGLGHMGIKLAHAMGAHVVAFTTSETKRDAARALGADEVVVSRNEDEMAAHVKSFDFILNTVAAP
;
A
#
# COMPACT_ATOMS: atom_id res chain seq x y z
N GLN A 1 -17.28 -4.86 -18.49
CA GLN A 1 -15.91 -5.25 -18.09
C GLN A 1 -14.88 -4.10 -18.15
N LEU A 2 -14.94 -3.17 -19.11
CA LEU A 2 -13.91 -2.10 -19.23
C LEU A 2 -13.99 -0.97 -18.18
N ALA A 3 -15.12 -0.78 -17.49
CA ALA A 3 -15.26 0.32 -16.53
C ALA A 3 -14.20 0.32 -15.41
N ALA A 4 -13.79 -0.87 -14.96
CA ALA A 4 -12.76 -1.03 -13.94
C ALA A 4 -11.34 -0.66 -14.42
N VAL A 5 -11.13 -0.47 -15.73
CA VAL A 5 -9.84 -0.09 -16.32
C VAL A 5 -9.58 1.41 -16.20
N ALA A 6 -10.62 2.24 -16.15
CA ALA A 6 -10.47 3.69 -16.15
C ALA A 6 -9.56 4.22 -15.02
N PRO A 7 -9.65 3.73 -13.75
CA PRO A 7 -8.75 4.16 -12.68
C PRO A 7 -7.28 3.80 -12.91
N LEU A 8 -6.96 2.83 -13.77
CA LEU A 8 -5.57 2.47 -14.06
C LEU A 8 -4.79 3.61 -14.72
N LEU A 9 -5.47 4.46 -15.50
CA LEU A 9 -4.87 5.57 -16.23
C LEU A 9 -4.45 6.75 -15.33
N CYS A 10 -4.85 6.76 -14.06
CA CYS A 10 -4.43 7.78 -13.10
C CYS A 10 -3.98 7.14 -11.78
N ALA A 11 -4.88 6.58 -10.99
CA ALA A 11 -4.53 5.95 -9.71
C ALA A 11 -3.56 4.78 -9.90
N GLY A 12 -3.77 3.98 -10.95
CA GLY A 12 -2.87 2.88 -11.32
C GLY A 12 -1.48 3.38 -11.67
N ILE A 13 -1.33 4.23 -12.68
CA ILE A 13 0.00 4.71 -13.11
C ILE A 13 0.72 5.52 -12.03
N THR A 14 -0.01 6.31 -11.23
CA THR A 14 0.55 7.11 -10.13
C THR A 14 1.18 6.23 -9.05
N THR A 15 0.62 5.04 -8.81
CA THR A 15 1.16 4.10 -7.82
C THR A 15 2.15 3.11 -8.44
N TYR A 16 1.93 2.69 -9.69
CA TYR A 16 2.82 1.81 -10.44
C TYR A 16 4.19 2.45 -10.70
N SER A 17 4.21 3.71 -11.13
CA SER A 17 5.44 4.41 -11.50
C SER A 17 6.50 4.41 -10.36
N PRO A 18 6.18 4.85 -9.12
CA PRO A 18 7.15 4.79 -8.03
C PRO A 18 7.46 3.37 -7.56
N LEU A 19 6.50 2.44 -7.57
CA LEU A 19 6.75 1.03 -7.24
C LEU A 19 7.79 0.43 -8.20
N ARG A 20 7.71 0.72 -9.49
CA ARG A 20 8.71 0.26 -10.47
C ARG A 20 10.03 0.99 -10.34
N HIS A 21 9.99 2.31 -10.17
CA HIS A 21 11.20 3.12 -10.02
C HIS A 21 12.06 2.64 -8.84
N TRP A 22 11.42 2.25 -7.73
CA TRP A 22 12.10 1.72 -6.54
C TRP A 22 12.19 0.19 -6.49
N HIS A 23 11.94 -0.48 -7.61
CA HIS A 23 12.11 -1.93 -7.74
C HIS A 23 11.33 -2.74 -6.69
N ALA A 24 10.11 -2.32 -6.36
CA ALA A 24 9.20 -3.13 -5.55
C ALA A 24 9.01 -4.51 -6.21
N GLY A 25 9.10 -5.57 -5.40
CA GLY A 25 9.03 -6.94 -5.88
C GLY A 25 9.58 -7.94 -4.85
N PRO A 26 9.89 -9.17 -5.25
CA PRO A 26 10.32 -10.22 -4.34
C PRO A 26 11.52 -9.80 -3.49
N GLY A 27 11.45 -10.07 -2.18
CA GLY A 27 12.48 -9.70 -1.22
C GLY A 27 12.44 -8.25 -0.75
N LYS A 28 11.48 -7.43 -1.19
CA LYS A 28 11.30 -6.05 -0.74
C LYS A 28 10.10 -5.92 0.21
N LYS A 29 10.30 -5.23 1.34
CA LYS A 29 9.21 -4.82 2.25
C LYS A 29 8.74 -3.41 1.90
N VAL A 30 7.49 -3.31 1.43
CA VAL A 30 6.90 -2.06 0.91
C VAL A 30 5.74 -1.60 1.78
N GLY A 31 5.79 -0.36 2.25
CA GLY A 31 4.70 0.28 2.98
C GLY A 31 3.78 1.07 2.05
N ILE A 32 2.47 0.90 2.15
CA ILE A 32 1.47 1.74 1.45
C ILE A 32 0.66 2.51 2.49
N VAL A 33 0.77 3.84 2.51
CA VAL A 33 0.07 4.68 3.49
C VAL A 33 -1.23 5.23 2.90
N GLY A 34 -2.34 4.92 3.56
CA GLY A 34 -3.69 5.27 3.15
C GLY A 34 -4.35 4.16 2.33
N ILE A 35 -5.64 3.89 2.62
CA ILE A 35 -6.47 2.90 1.91
C ILE A 35 -7.66 3.65 1.29
N GLY A 36 -7.36 4.40 0.22
CA GLY A 36 -8.31 5.16 -0.60
C GLY A 36 -8.15 4.82 -2.09
N GLY A 37 -8.46 5.77 -2.97
CA GLY A 37 -8.35 5.57 -4.43
C GLY A 37 -6.95 5.18 -4.92
N LEU A 38 -5.91 5.88 -4.47
CA LEU A 38 -4.52 5.53 -4.81
C LEU A 38 -4.05 4.32 -3.99
N GLY A 39 -4.26 4.34 -2.67
CA GLY A 39 -3.81 3.29 -1.78
C GLY A 39 -4.25 1.88 -2.16
N HIS A 40 -5.52 1.68 -2.54
CA HIS A 40 -5.99 0.35 -2.94
C HIS A 40 -5.32 -0.16 -4.23
N MET A 41 -4.98 0.75 -5.15
CA MET A 41 -4.19 0.41 -6.34
C MET A 41 -2.74 0.09 -5.97
N GLY A 42 -2.12 0.88 -5.07
CA GLY A 42 -0.78 0.63 -4.57
C GLY A 42 -0.62 -0.73 -3.91
N ILE A 43 -1.57 -1.13 -3.05
CA ILE A 43 -1.58 -2.47 -2.40
C ILE A 43 -1.66 -3.57 -3.47
N LYS A 44 -2.66 -3.51 -4.36
CA LYS A 44 -2.87 -4.52 -5.40
C LYS A 44 -1.65 -4.69 -6.31
N LEU A 45 -1.05 -3.58 -6.73
CA LEU A 45 0.09 -3.58 -7.63
C LEU A 45 1.36 -4.07 -6.92
N ALA A 46 1.65 -3.61 -5.70
CA ALA A 46 2.81 -4.08 -4.94
C ALA A 46 2.73 -5.58 -4.62
N HIS A 47 1.53 -6.06 -4.26
CA HIS A 47 1.27 -7.49 -4.05
C HIS A 47 1.47 -8.29 -5.33
N ALA A 48 0.90 -7.83 -6.46
CA ALA A 48 1.07 -8.48 -7.76
C ALA A 48 2.53 -8.47 -8.26
N MET A 49 3.35 -7.52 -7.81
CA MET A 49 4.80 -7.51 -8.07
C MET A 49 5.57 -8.48 -7.17
N GLY A 50 4.96 -9.05 -6.13
CA GLY A 50 5.58 -10.00 -5.22
C GLY A 50 6.33 -9.38 -4.05
N ALA A 51 6.12 -8.09 -3.75
CA ALA A 51 6.64 -7.47 -2.53
C ALA A 51 5.92 -7.99 -1.28
N HIS A 52 6.58 -7.90 -0.13
CA HIS A 52 5.91 -8.01 1.17
C HIS A 52 5.24 -6.67 1.47
N VAL A 53 3.91 -6.62 1.44
CA VAL A 53 3.13 -5.38 1.51
C VAL A 53 2.60 -5.14 2.92
N VAL A 54 2.90 -3.97 3.48
CA VAL A 54 2.30 -3.48 4.72
C VAL A 54 1.41 -2.28 4.41
N ALA A 55 0.12 -2.39 4.70
CA ALA A 55 -0.82 -1.29 4.55
C ALA A 55 -0.96 -0.49 5.85
N PHE A 56 -0.86 0.84 5.78
CA PHE A 56 -1.10 1.73 6.91
C PHE A 56 -2.47 2.40 6.80
N THR A 57 -3.24 2.35 7.88
CA THR A 57 -4.57 2.96 8.01
C THR A 57 -4.70 3.69 9.32
N THR A 58 -5.54 4.73 9.39
CA THR A 58 -5.90 5.38 10.66
C THR A 58 -7.09 4.71 11.35
N SER A 59 -7.73 3.73 10.70
CA SER A 59 -8.95 3.08 11.18
C SER A 59 -8.85 1.57 11.11
N GLU A 60 -9.14 0.92 12.24
CA GLU A 60 -9.18 -0.54 12.41
C GLU A 60 -10.19 -1.20 11.46
N THR A 61 -11.31 -0.52 11.16
CA THR A 61 -12.37 -1.05 10.30
C THR A 61 -11.92 -1.32 8.86
N LYS A 62 -10.78 -0.76 8.42
CA LYS A 62 -10.21 -1.00 7.10
C LYS A 62 -9.19 -2.16 7.07
N ARG A 63 -8.93 -2.84 8.20
CA ARG A 63 -7.93 -3.91 8.27
C ARG A 63 -8.24 -5.05 7.32
N ASP A 64 -9.45 -5.60 7.40
CA ASP A 64 -9.85 -6.72 6.53
C ASP A 64 -9.92 -6.31 5.06
N ALA A 65 -10.35 -5.06 4.79
CA ALA A 65 -10.35 -4.52 3.44
C ALA A 65 -8.93 -4.43 2.86
N ALA A 66 -7.92 -4.01 3.63
CA ALA A 66 -6.52 -4.02 3.18
C ALA A 66 -6.02 -5.44 2.90
N ARG A 67 -6.32 -6.41 3.77
CA ARG A 67 -5.93 -7.81 3.55
C ARG A 67 -6.57 -8.37 2.29
N ALA A 68 -7.86 -8.12 2.07
CA ALA A 68 -8.57 -8.53 0.85
C ALA A 68 -8.01 -7.88 -0.43
N LEU A 69 -7.32 -6.74 -0.31
CA LEU A 69 -6.63 -6.08 -1.42
C LEU A 69 -5.25 -6.67 -1.73
N GLY A 70 -4.67 -7.47 -0.82
CA GLY A 70 -3.36 -8.11 -0.98
C GLY A 70 -2.29 -7.65 0.03
N ALA A 71 -2.66 -6.96 1.11
CA ALA A 71 -1.70 -6.62 2.17
C ALA A 71 -1.39 -7.84 3.05
N ASP A 72 -0.10 -8.15 3.23
CA ASP A 72 0.38 -9.21 4.10
C ASP A 72 0.25 -8.80 5.58
N GLU A 73 0.55 -7.54 5.87
CA GLU A 73 0.40 -6.92 7.18
C GLU A 73 -0.43 -5.63 7.08
N VAL A 74 -1.09 -5.29 8.18
CA VAL A 74 -1.81 -4.02 8.31
C VAL A 74 -1.41 -3.38 9.62
N VAL A 75 -1.11 -2.09 9.58
CA VAL A 75 -0.76 -1.27 10.73
C VAL A 75 -1.80 -0.17 10.90
N VAL A 76 -2.39 -0.08 12.09
CA VAL A 76 -3.13 1.12 12.48
C VAL A 76 -2.13 2.19 12.89
N SER A 77 -1.95 3.22 12.06
CA SER A 77 -0.91 4.24 12.24
C SER A 77 -1.11 5.15 13.46
N ARG A 78 -2.25 5.02 14.14
CA ARG A 78 -2.55 5.68 15.43
C ARG A 78 -2.16 4.82 16.64
N ASN A 79 -1.80 3.56 16.42
CA ASN A 79 -1.31 2.65 17.44
C ASN A 79 0.22 2.69 17.43
N GLU A 80 0.81 3.25 18.49
CA GLU A 80 2.25 3.42 18.61
C GLU A 80 3.00 2.08 18.66
N ASP A 81 2.41 1.06 19.29
CA ASP A 81 3.02 -0.27 19.39
C ASP A 81 3.08 -0.98 18.04
N GLU A 82 1.99 -0.90 17.26
CA GLU A 82 1.97 -1.42 15.88
C GLU A 82 2.99 -0.66 15.01
N MET A 83 3.14 0.65 15.16
CA MET A 83 4.14 1.42 14.42
C MET A 83 5.58 1.03 14.83
N ALA A 84 5.82 0.86 16.13
CA ALA A 84 7.13 0.55 16.70
C ALA A 84 7.66 -0.83 16.23
N ALA A 85 6.77 -1.79 15.98
CA ALA A 85 7.13 -3.11 15.46
C ALA A 85 7.81 -3.07 14.08
N HIS A 86 7.70 -1.97 13.34
CA HIS A 86 8.24 -1.85 11.97
C HIS A 86 9.42 -0.88 11.83
N VAL A 87 10.04 -0.44 12.94
CA VAL A 87 11.19 0.47 12.90
C VAL A 87 12.30 -0.04 11.99
N LYS A 88 12.78 0.83 11.08
CA LYS A 88 13.90 0.56 10.15
C LYS A 88 13.74 -0.74 9.33
N SER A 89 12.51 -1.14 9.00
CA SER A 89 12.23 -2.42 8.35
C SER A 89 11.81 -2.33 6.86
N PHE A 90 11.58 -1.13 6.33
CA PHE A 90 11.06 -0.95 4.97
C PHE A 90 12.16 -0.60 3.98
N ASP A 91 12.08 -1.20 2.79
CA ASP A 91 12.87 -0.79 1.63
C ASP A 91 12.29 0.47 0.96
N PHE A 92 10.96 0.59 0.96
CA PHE A 92 10.24 1.68 0.31
C PHE A 92 8.88 1.93 0.99
N ILE A 93 8.47 3.19 1.11
CA ILE A 93 7.14 3.59 1.58
C ILE A 93 6.50 4.54 0.57
N LEU A 94 5.32 4.18 0.06
CA LEU A 94 4.49 5.02 -0.81
C LEU A 94 3.36 5.65 0.00
N ASN A 95 3.48 6.95 0.28
CA ASN A 95 2.42 7.70 0.93
C ASN A 95 1.38 8.22 -0.08
N THR A 96 0.11 7.86 0.13
CA THR A 96 -1.00 8.23 -0.78
C THR A 96 -2.06 9.11 -0.11
N VAL A 97 -1.82 9.56 1.13
CA VAL A 97 -2.72 10.44 1.87
C VAL A 97 -2.65 11.86 1.29
N ALA A 98 -3.82 12.49 1.10
CA ALA A 98 -3.93 13.77 0.39
C ALA A 98 -3.60 15.01 1.24
N ALA A 99 -3.90 14.99 2.53
CA ALA A 99 -3.71 16.12 3.44
C ALA A 99 -2.61 15.80 4.46
N PRO A 100 -1.82 16.82 4.88
CA PRO A 100 -0.96 16.70 6.06
C PRO A 100 -1.76 16.45 7.34
#